data_AF-A0A4U1B5T8-F1
#
_entry.id   AF-A0A4U1B5T8-F1
#
_cell.length_a   1.000
_cell.length_b   1.000
_cell.length_c   1.000
_cell.angle_alpha   90.00
_cell.angle_beta   90.00
_cell.angle_gamma   90.00
#
_symmetry.space_group_name_H-M   'P 1'
#
loop_
_entity.id
_entity.type
_entity.pdbx_description
1 polymer ?
#
loop_
_entity_poly.entity_id
_entity_poly.type
_entity_poly.pdbx_seq_one_letter_code
_entity_poly.pdbx_strand_id
1 'polypeptide(L)'
;MKTVTSLPNEIIQNAESFMYRQKRYFLNPAFYSFIILASEFFLGLWAYLLIATYLSYLFFISKTSKIIWQGNKTLWFLVNFSMVGFSVGAKLLLQFDLNSWFIHEYGYIHGDSLIWFFLFILFIPYLAASLITLEKLEHYYYKFHGYDYVGPTESGIDK
;
A
#
# COMPACT_ATOMS: atom_id res chain seq x y z
N MET A 1 3.45 4.67 -26.08
CA MET A 1 2.04 4.59 -25.61
C MET A 1 1.19 5.31 -26.61
N LYS A 2 -0.01 4.80 -26.90
CA LYS A 2 -0.98 5.50 -27.76
C LYS A 2 -1.99 6.20 -26.87
N THR A 3 -2.14 7.50 -27.06
CA THR A 3 -3.20 8.28 -26.43
C THR A 3 -4.52 7.96 -27.12
N VAL A 4 -5.51 7.53 -26.35
CA VAL A 4 -6.80 7.08 -26.88
C VAL A 4 -7.95 7.75 -26.15
N THR A 5 -8.99 8.12 -26.91
CA THR A 5 -10.25 8.67 -26.40
C THR A 5 -11.32 7.59 -26.20
N SER A 6 -11.11 6.39 -26.74
CA SER A 6 -11.95 5.22 -26.52
C SER A 6 -11.10 3.97 -26.30
N LEU A 7 -11.55 3.12 -25.39
CA LEU A 7 -10.90 1.85 -25.05
C LEU A 7 -11.70 0.67 -25.63
N PRO A 8 -11.04 -0.41 -26.04
CA PRO A 8 -11.74 -1.64 -26.42
C PRO A 8 -12.58 -2.18 -25.24
N ASN A 9 -13.81 -2.62 -25.51
CA ASN A 9 -14.73 -3.14 -24.49
C ASN A 9 -14.12 -4.28 -23.65
N GLU A 10 -13.30 -5.13 -24.26
CA GLU A 10 -12.60 -6.21 -23.56
C GLU A 10 -11.66 -5.69 -22.47
N ILE A 11 -10.98 -4.55 -22.72
CA ILE A 11 -10.06 -3.96 -21.76
C ILE A 11 -10.83 -3.30 -20.62
N ILE A 12 -11.95 -2.65 -20.91
CA ILE A 12 -12.84 -2.05 -19.92
C ILE A 12 -13.37 -3.14 -18.97
N GLN A 13 -13.94 -4.23 -19.51
CA GLN A 13 -14.47 -5.34 -18.70
C GLN A 13 -13.38 -6.01 -17.85
N ASN A 14 -12.18 -6.20 -18.41
CA ASN A 14 -11.05 -6.75 -17.68
C ASN A 14 -10.57 -5.83 -16.56
N ALA A 15 -10.54 -4.52 -16.81
CA ALA A 15 -10.22 -3.50 -15.81
C ALA A 15 -11.26 -3.48 -14.69
N GLU A 16 -12.55 -3.50 -15.00
CA GLU A 16 -13.63 -3.56 -14.01
C GLU A 16 -13.53 -4.80 -13.12
N SER A 17 -13.31 -5.98 -13.73
CA SER A 17 -13.10 -7.24 -12.99
C SER A 17 -11.86 -7.17 -12.09
N PHE A 18 -10.78 -6.57 -12.58
CA PHE A 18 -9.57 -6.33 -11.80
C PHE A 18 -9.84 -5.37 -10.63
N MET A 19 -10.43 -4.21 -10.89
CA MET A 19 -10.76 -3.18 -9.90
C MET A 19 -11.71 -3.71 -8.83
N TYR A 20 -12.72 -4.52 -9.21
CA TYR A 20 -13.62 -5.16 -8.26
C TYR A 20 -12.87 -6.08 -7.29
N ARG A 21 -11.95 -6.92 -7.78
CA ARG A 21 -11.09 -7.75 -6.93
C ARG A 21 -10.23 -6.89 -6.00
N GLN A 22 -9.60 -5.83 -6.53
CA GLN A 22 -8.72 -4.99 -5.72
C GLN A 22 -9.48 -4.20 -4.64
N LYS A 23 -10.69 -3.71 -4.93
CA LYS A 23 -11.56 -3.06 -3.94
C LYS A 23 -12.04 -4.05 -2.87
N ARG A 24 -12.35 -5.30 -3.24
CA ARG A 24 -12.79 -6.35 -2.30
C ARG A 24 -11.67 -6.82 -1.37
N TYR A 25 -10.44 -6.86 -1.85
CA TYR A 25 -9.25 -7.25 -1.07
C TYR A 25 -8.36 -6.06 -0.71
N PHE A 26 -8.94 -4.85 -0.69
CA PHE A 26 -8.20 -3.59 -0.57
C PHE A 26 -7.44 -3.49 0.76
N LEU A 27 -7.99 -4.07 1.82
CA LEU A 27 -7.25 -4.38 3.04
C LEU A 27 -6.39 -5.62 2.77
N ASN A 28 -5.25 -5.33 2.15
CA ASN A 28 -4.25 -6.25 1.65
C ASN A 28 -3.94 -7.37 2.68
N PRO A 29 -3.72 -8.63 2.26
CA PRO A 29 -3.04 -9.66 3.04
C PRO A 29 -1.74 -9.17 3.69
N ALA A 30 -1.11 -8.12 3.13
CA ALA A 30 0.04 -7.47 3.72
C ALA A 30 -0.27 -6.76 5.06
N PHE A 31 -1.47 -6.21 5.25
CA PHE A 31 -1.90 -5.60 6.52
C PHE A 31 -2.08 -6.67 7.61
N TYR A 32 -2.75 -7.77 7.29
CA TYR A 32 -2.83 -8.96 8.16
C TYR A 32 -1.46 -9.60 8.39
N SER A 33 -0.66 -9.64 7.31
CA SER A 33 0.78 -9.84 7.23
C SER A 33 1.53 -9.23 8.40
N PHE A 34 1.21 -7.94 8.54
CA PHE A 34 1.94 -6.99 9.36
C PHE A 34 1.45 -6.87 10.79
N ILE A 35 0.15 -7.01 11.03
CA ILE A 35 -0.38 -7.18 12.38
C ILE A 35 0.26 -8.43 13.03
N ILE A 36 0.46 -9.49 12.25
CA ILE A 36 1.15 -10.70 12.71
C ILE A 36 2.64 -10.45 12.99
N LEU A 37 3.33 -9.66 12.16
CA LEU A 37 4.74 -9.25 12.40
C LEU A 37 4.92 -8.29 13.58
N ALA A 38 3.92 -7.46 13.87
CA ALA A 38 3.89 -6.56 15.03
C ALA A 38 3.47 -7.31 16.32
N SER A 39 2.99 -8.54 16.22
CA SER A 39 2.74 -9.36 17.41
C SER A 39 4.05 -9.86 18.00
N GLU A 40 4.09 -10.07 19.32
CA GLU A 40 5.24 -10.63 20.05
C GLU A 40 5.68 -12.01 19.53
N PHE A 41 4.83 -12.65 18.71
CA PHE A 41 5.00 -14.02 18.20
C PHE A 41 6.15 -14.21 17.21
N PHE A 42 6.61 -13.13 16.54
CA PHE A 42 7.68 -13.20 15.55
C PHE A 42 8.92 -12.43 16.03
N LEU A 43 9.84 -13.15 16.69
CA LEU A 43 11.16 -12.65 17.09
C LEU A 43 12.23 -13.05 16.05
N GLY A 44 13.05 -12.09 15.63
CA GLY A 44 14.30 -12.35 14.90
C GLY A 44 14.16 -12.76 13.42
N LEU A 45 14.89 -13.81 13.03
CA LEU A 45 15.07 -14.28 11.64
C LEU A 45 13.76 -14.42 10.84
N TRP A 46 12.69 -14.89 11.48
CA TRP A 46 11.40 -15.10 10.83
C TRP A 46 10.75 -13.82 10.32
N ALA A 47 10.93 -12.70 11.03
CA ALA A 47 10.43 -11.42 10.59
C ALA A 47 11.14 -10.96 9.30
N TYR A 48 12.46 -11.11 9.25
CA TYR A 48 13.26 -10.80 8.06
C TYR A 48 12.92 -11.71 6.88
N LEU A 49 12.69 -13.00 7.13
CA LEU A 49 12.25 -13.95 6.10
C LEU A 49 10.87 -13.60 5.53
N LEU A 50 9.94 -13.16 6.38
CA LEU A 50 8.62 -12.70 5.93
C LEU A 50 8.73 -11.43 5.09
N ILE A 51 9.54 -10.45 5.50
CA ILE A 51 9.79 -9.23 4.71
C ILE A 51 10.45 -9.59 3.38
N ALA A 52 11.46 -10.47 3.37
CA ALA A 52 12.13 -10.90 2.15
C ALA A 52 11.19 -11.64 1.20
N THR A 53 10.33 -12.50 1.74
CA THR A 53 9.30 -13.24 0.98
C THR A 53 8.27 -12.28 0.41
N TYR A 54 7.83 -11.29 1.18
CA TYR A 54 6.92 -10.24 0.75
C TYR A 54 7.50 -9.39 -0.39
N LEU A 55 8.74 -8.91 -0.24
CA LEU A 55 9.43 -8.15 -1.29
C LEU A 55 9.59 -9.01 -2.56
N SER A 56 9.95 -10.28 -2.42
CA SER A 56 10.05 -11.21 -3.55
C SER A 56 8.70 -11.41 -4.25
N TYR A 57 7.62 -11.57 -3.48
CA TYR A 57 6.27 -11.63 -4.03
C TYR A 57 5.92 -10.34 -4.79
N LEU A 58 6.24 -9.17 -4.25
CA LEU A 58 5.97 -7.89 -4.91
C LEU A 58 6.71 -7.74 -6.24
N PHE A 59 7.99 -8.09 -6.29
CA PHE A 59 8.80 -7.91 -7.51
C PHE A 59 8.48 -8.96 -8.58
N PHE A 60 8.33 -10.23 -8.19
CA PHE A 60 8.30 -11.33 -9.14
C PHE A 60 6.89 -11.82 -9.46
N ILE A 61 5.99 -11.81 -8.48
CA ILE A 61 4.69 -12.51 -8.58
C ILE A 61 3.52 -11.53 -8.75
N SER A 62 3.48 -10.46 -7.96
CA SER A 62 2.31 -9.59 -7.86
C SER A 62 2.05 -8.80 -9.15
N LYS A 63 0.92 -9.11 -9.80
CA LYS A 63 0.43 -8.37 -10.98
C LYS A 63 0.10 -6.92 -10.62
N THR A 64 -0.56 -6.69 -9.48
CA THR A 64 -0.90 -5.35 -8.99
C THR A 64 0.36 -4.50 -8.77
N SER A 65 1.39 -5.08 -8.17
CA SER A 65 2.69 -4.42 -7.99
C SER A 65 3.30 -3.98 -9.32
N LYS A 66 3.32 -4.87 -10.33
CA LYS A 66 3.83 -4.56 -11.67
C LYS A 66 3.03 -3.45 -12.37
N ILE A 67 1.70 -3.46 -12.23
CA ILE A 67 0.80 -2.43 -12.77
C ILE A 67 1.13 -1.07 -12.14
N ILE A 68 1.22 -0.99 -10.81
CA ILE A 68 1.55 0.25 -10.10
C ILE A 68 2.97 0.71 -10.47
N TRP A 69 3.94 -0.20 -10.56
CA TRP A 69 5.32 0.11 -10.95
C TRP A 69 5.41 0.77 -12.33
N GLN A 70 4.68 0.23 -13.31
CA GLN A 70 4.65 0.78 -14.67
C GLN A 70 3.83 2.09 -14.75
N GLY A 71 2.79 2.21 -13.94
CA GLY A 71 1.95 3.40 -13.86
C GLY A 71 2.65 4.59 -13.21
N ASN A 72 3.19 4.37 -12.02
CA ASN A 72 3.80 5.37 -11.15
C ASN A 72 4.78 4.73 -10.14
N LYS A 73 6.08 4.78 -10.46
CA LYS A 73 7.15 4.24 -9.60
C LYS A 73 7.20 4.89 -8.23
N THR A 74 7.00 6.20 -8.14
CA THR A 74 7.03 6.93 -6.86
C THR A 74 5.94 6.43 -5.93
N LEU A 75 4.72 6.25 -6.44
CA LEU A 75 3.61 5.71 -5.67
C LEU A 75 3.84 4.24 -5.30
N TRP A 76 4.43 3.44 -6.20
CA TRP A 76 4.86 2.09 -5.89
C TRP A 76 5.82 2.06 -4.69
N PHE A 77 6.86 2.91 -4.70
CA PHE A 77 7.80 3.01 -3.59
C PHE A 77 7.07 3.45 -2.32
N LEU A 78 6.23 4.48 -2.41
CA LEU A 78 5.55 5.05 -1.25
C LEU A 78 4.62 4.04 -0.57
N VAL A 79 3.84 3.25 -1.32
CA VAL A 79 3.00 2.19 -0.74
C VAL A 79 3.84 1.10 -0.09
N ASN A 80 4.81 0.53 -0.83
CA ASN A 80 5.52 -0.65 -0.38
C ASN A 80 6.57 -0.35 0.71
N PHE A 81 7.29 0.76 0.61
CA PHE A 81 8.25 1.18 1.63
C PHE A 81 7.60 1.81 2.85
N SER A 82 6.44 2.50 2.73
CA SER A 82 5.71 2.91 3.94
C SER A 82 5.22 1.70 4.71
N MET A 83 4.86 0.62 4.01
CA MET A 83 4.51 -0.64 4.66
C MET A 83 5.70 -1.23 5.42
N VAL A 84 6.86 -1.41 4.77
CA VAL A 84 8.09 -1.90 5.40
C VAL A 84 8.58 -0.97 6.52
N GLY A 85 8.44 0.34 6.33
CA GLY A 85 8.81 1.35 7.33
C GLY A 85 7.93 1.29 8.57
N PHE A 86 6.61 1.13 8.39
CA PHE A 86 5.68 0.85 9.48
C PHE A 86 6.10 -0.40 10.26
N SER A 87 6.50 -1.47 9.57
CA SER A 87 6.97 -2.72 10.17
C SER A 87 8.16 -2.56 11.09
N VAL A 88 9.20 -1.90 10.57
CA VAL A 88 10.46 -1.73 11.26
C VAL A 88 10.25 -0.76 12.41
N GLY A 89 9.52 0.34 12.17
CA GLY A 89 9.13 1.29 13.20
C GLY A 89 8.31 0.66 14.32
N ALA A 90 7.27 -0.09 13.98
CA ALA A 90 6.46 -0.85 14.93
C ALA A 90 7.31 -1.80 15.78
N LYS A 91 8.24 -2.53 15.16
CA LYS A 91 9.12 -3.45 15.90
C LYS A 91 10.08 -2.72 16.82
N LEU A 92 10.67 -1.62 16.37
CA LEU A 92 11.54 -0.78 17.20
C LEU A 92 10.76 -0.23 18.39
N LEU A 93 9.54 0.29 18.17
CA LEU A 93 8.68 0.80 19.23
C LEU A 93 8.35 -0.27 20.29
N LEU A 94 8.16 -1.53 19.88
CA LEU A 94 7.91 -2.65 20.79
C LEU A 94 9.16 -3.16 21.52
N GLN A 95 10.36 -2.89 20.98
CA GLN A 95 11.64 -3.29 21.60
C GLN A 95 12.18 -2.22 22.55
N PHE A 96 11.87 -0.95 22.29
CA PHE A 96 12.18 0.13 23.21
C PHE A 96 11.14 0.14 24.34
N ASP A 97 11.62 0.28 25.57
CA ASP A 97 10.76 0.59 26.71
C ASP A 97 10.34 2.06 26.61
N LEU A 98 9.48 2.35 25.64
CA LEU A 98 8.93 3.67 25.36
C LEU A 98 8.25 4.24 26.61
N ASN A 99 7.63 3.39 27.41
CA ASN A 99 7.01 3.80 28.66
C ASN A 99 8.06 4.33 29.63
N SER A 100 9.19 3.64 29.84
CA SER A 100 10.27 4.15 30.70
C SER A 100 10.85 5.49 30.22
N TRP A 101 11.03 5.67 28.91
CA TRP A 101 11.55 6.91 28.34
C TRP A 101 10.54 8.07 28.44
N PHE A 102 9.27 7.83 28.14
CA PHE A 102 8.22 8.84 28.23
C PHE A 102 7.90 9.22 29.69
N ILE A 103 7.92 8.26 30.62
CA ILE A 103 7.76 8.51 32.05
C ILE A 103 8.86 9.46 32.56
N HIS A 104 10.09 9.32 32.06
CA HIS A 104 11.22 10.14 32.45
C HIS A 104 11.14 11.59 31.93
N GLU A 105 10.60 11.83 30.74
CA GLU A 105 10.55 13.18 30.12
C GLU A 105 9.20 13.90 30.25
N TYR A 106 8.07 13.18 30.26
CA TYR A 106 6.74 13.78 30.11
C TYR A 106 5.72 13.33 31.18
N GLY A 107 6.13 12.47 32.12
CA GLY A 107 5.27 11.93 33.17
C GLY A 107 4.51 10.66 32.76
N TYR A 108 3.90 9.99 33.74
CA TYR A 108 3.34 8.65 33.55
C TYR A 108 2.12 8.62 32.63
N ILE A 109 2.26 7.97 31.47
CA ILE A 109 1.15 7.62 30.59
C ILE A 109 0.79 6.15 30.86
N HIS A 110 -0.50 5.89 31.13
CA HIS A 110 -0.97 4.57 31.55
C HIS A 110 -0.98 3.56 30.38
N GLY A 111 -0.28 2.43 30.56
CA GLY A 111 -0.46 1.18 29.78
C GLY A 111 0.07 1.18 28.33
N ASP A 112 -0.43 0.22 27.53
CA ASP A 112 -0.04 0.00 26.12
C ASP A 112 -0.52 1.11 25.16
N SER A 113 -1.29 2.07 25.65
CA SER A 113 -1.92 3.17 24.92
C SER A 113 -0.93 3.96 24.05
N LEU A 114 0.28 4.16 24.55
CA LEU A 114 1.33 4.93 23.89
C LEU A 114 1.85 4.21 22.63
N ILE A 115 2.03 2.89 22.72
CA ILE A 115 2.48 2.05 21.60
C ILE A 115 1.43 2.09 20.50
N TRP A 116 0.15 1.91 20.83
CA TRP A 116 -0.94 1.99 19.86
C TRP A 116 -1.03 3.36 19.16
N PHE A 117 -0.78 4.45 19.90
CA PHE A 117 -0.73 5.80 19.33
C PHE A 117 0.40 5.94 18.28
N PHE A 118 1.62 5.53 18.60
CA PHE A 118 2.74 5.62 17.66
C PHE A 118 2.58 4.67 16.46
N LEU A 119 2.02 3.48 16.68
CA LEU A 119 1.65 2.57 15.59
C LEU A 119 0.64 3.22 14.64
N PHE A 120 -0.38 3.89 15.18
CA PHE A 120 -1.36 4.58 14.35
C PHE A 120 -0.71 5.68 13.50
N ILE A 121 0.18 6.49 14.08
CA ILE A 121 0.93 7.53 13.34
C ILE A 121 1.75 6.91 12.20
N LEU A 122 2.49 5.83 12.47
CA LEU A 122 3.31 5.17 11.47
C LEU A 122 2.47 4.51 10.36
N PHE A 123 1.20 4.21 10.62
CA PHE A 123 0.28 3.61 9.64
C PHE A 123 -0.29 4.63 8.64
N ILE A 124 -0.42 5.91 9.03
CA ILE A 124 -1.03 6.96 8.20
C ILE A 124 -0.39 7.08 6.81
N PRO A 125 0.95 7.11 6.64
CA PRO A 125 1.57 7.19 5.32
C PRO A 125 1.19 6.02 4.41
N TYR A 126 1.14 4.80 4.94
CA TYR A 126 0.72 3.62 4.18
C TYR A 126 -0.75 3.70 3.76
N LEU A 127 -1.64 4.12 4.66
CA LEU A 127 -3.05 4.26 4.36
C LEU A 127 -3.28 5.31 3.26
N ALA A 128 -2.64 6.48 3.38
CA ALA A 128 -2.73 7.54 2.38
C ALA A 128 -2.24 7.07 1.00
N ALA A 129 -1.10 6.38 0.96
CA ALA A 129 -0.54 5.81 -0.26
C ALA A 129 -1.50 4.80 -0.92
N SER A 130 -2.12 3.96 -0.09
CA SER A 130 -3.04 2.91 -0.55
C SER A 130 -4.31 3.51 -1.15
N LEU A 131 -4.87 4.55 -0.54
CA LEU A 131 -6.04 5.26 -1.05
C LEU A 131 -5.75 5.95 -2.39
N ILE A 132 -4.64 6.69 -2.49
CA ILE A 132 -4.20 7.32 -3.74
C ILE A 132 -3.98 6.26 -4.84
N THR A 133 -3.47 5.08 -4.44
CA THR A 133 -3.30 3.97 -5.36
C THR A 133 -4.62 3.46 -5.88
N LEU A 134 -5.62 3.23 -5.01
CA LEU A 134 -6.94 2.77 -5.43
C LEU A 134 -7.59 3.70 -6.46
N GLU A 135 -7.52 5.00 -6.21
CA GLU A 135 -8.10 6.02 -7.07
C GLU A 135 -7.50 5.99 -8.48
N LYS A 136 -6.17 5.80 -8.57
CA LYS A 136 -5.43 5.82 -9.84
C LYS A 136 -5.22 4.45 -10.47
N LEU A 137 -5.63 3.38 -9.80
CA LEU A 137 -5.30 2.01 -10.16
C LEU A 137 -5.85 1.61 -11.53
N GLU A 138 -7.07 2.07 -11.84
CA GLU A 138 -7.72 1.81 -13.12
C GLU A 138 -6.94 2.45 -14.28
N HIS A 139 -6.54 3.71 -14.12
CA HIS A 139 -5.69 4.40 -15.10
C HIS A 139 -4.33 3.70 -15.27
N TYR A 140 -3.71 3.24 -14.17
CA TYR A 140 -2.49 2.44 -14.26
C TYR A 140 -2.68 1.10 -14.97
N TYR A 141 -3.85 0.48 -14.83
CA TYR A 141 -4.19 -0.74 -15.57
C TYR A 141 -4.22 -0.49 -17.08
N TYR A 142 -4.89 0.58 -17.54
CA TYR A 142 -4.89 0.94 -18.95
C TYR A 142 -3.48 1.22 -19.48
N LYS A 143 -2.69 1.96 -18.71
CA LYS A 143 -1.28 2.25 -19.02
C LYS A 143 -0.42 1.01 -19.11
N PHE A 144 -0.64 0.04 -18.21
CA PHE A 144 0.03 -1.27 -18.25
C PHE A 144 -0.27 -2.03 -19.55
N HIS A 145 -1.51 -1.93 -20.05
CA HIS A 145 -1.93 -2.50 -21.33
C HIS A 145 -1.56 -1.63 -22.56
N GLY A 146 -0.83 -0.53 -22.37
CA GLY A 146 -0.29 0.31 -23.45
C GLY A 146 -1.16 1.50 -23.86
N TYR A 147 -2.25 1.75 -23.14
CA TYR A 147 -3.21 2.81 -23.43
C TYR A 147 -3.01 4.01 -22.51
N ASP A 148 -2.87 5.19 -23.09
CA ASP A 148 -2.92 6.45 -22.36
C ASP A 148 -4.32 7.04 -22.50
N TYR A 149 -5.23 6.61 -21.64
CA TYR A 149 -6.64 7.00 -21.72
C TYR A 149 -6.87 8.37 -21.08
N VAL A 150 -7.34 9.31 -21.89
CA VAL A 150 -7.59 10.72 -21.49
C VAL A 150 -9.09 10.98 -21.27
N GLY A 151 -9.94 9.96 -21.45
CA GLY A 151 -11.39 10.14 -21.45
C GLY A 151 -11.91 10.64 -22.80
N PRO A 152 -13.23 10.62 -23.01
CA PRO A 152 -13.82 11.37 -24.12
C PRO A 152 -13.58 12.86 -23.85
N THR A 153 -12.90 13.54 -24.77
CA THR A 153 -12.85 15.00 -24.76
C THR A 153 -14.29 15.52 -24.86
N GLU A 154 -14.68 16.42 -23.95
CA GLU A 154 -15.96 17.17 -24.00
C GLU A 154 -16.05 18.13 -25.21
N SER A 155 -15.36 17.84 -26.31
CA SER A 155 -15.40 18.59 -27.56
C SER A 155 -16.53 18.09 -28.46
N GLY A 156 -17.74 18.05 -27.92
CA GLY A 156 -18.93 17.54 -28.61
C GLY A 156 -20.27 17.98 -28.03
N ILE A 157 -20.29 18.98 -27.13
CA ILE A 157 -21.52 19.73 -26.85
C ILE A 157 -21.60 20.86 -27.87
N ASP A 158 -21.91 20.49 -29.11
CA ASP A 158 -22.49 21.40 -30.09
C ASP A 158 -23.84 20.79 -30.50
N LYS A 159 -24.91 21.23 -29.82
CA LYS A 159 -26.24 21.57 -30.34
C LYS A 159 -27.26 21.77 -29.21
#